data_AF-A0A812N059-F1
#
_entry.id   AF-A0A812N059-F1
#
_cell.length_a   1.000
_cell.length_b   1.000
_cell.length_c   1.000
_cell.angle_alpha   90.00
_cell.angle_beta   90.00
_cell.angle_gamma   90.00
#
_symmetry.space_group_name_H-M   'P 1'
#
loop_
_entity.id
_entity.type
_entity.pdbx_description
1 polymer ?
#
loop_
_entity_poly.entity_id
_entity_poly.type
_entity_poly.pdbx_seq_one_letter_code
_entity_poly.pdbx_strand_id
1 'polypeptide(L)'
;MKVAHGVVLFLSLLAQTGSEFLKKHEHSRALAVEPSSKPPLPAKPTFGPEAYVLGVIAPGSFIMGLAAVVLLRYYERRHPSNDLEVVDREPENLDEDVYGAGVATLVRDSYSLIEGKGSLFLRISRLSSSFLLMLFVVFLQIFIILQMQKLVASRAVTEIRQIYGRYEFVMYGADMSHIYLTENGFPRGVDPTYFDAANFGRLTESEQVLAATAFAANPAARFIWTLTVVADLRRCGDLFVRLILATPTISSMRDAVVEGEGECEVVVGLTGTLKAVLMASCIVPRYLINVYLLWLGCRWLAATPSFGDLLLNAVALEFILLLKDTLYAGVVPDRNKRATQNTLIQPWQKREPANYRVFLSSFLLILVTCSWVLYYVYRFQAVLPDYKWDVAKVCASYVKAITSGKAR
;
A
#
# COMPACT_ATOMS: atom_id res chain seq x y z
N MET A 1 -21.85 -24.19 -9.19
CA MET A 1 -22.96 -23.31 -8.76
C MET A 1 -22.94 -22.98 -7.27
N LYS A 2 -22.80 -23.95 -6.34
CA LYS A 2 -22.76 -23.68 -4.88
C LYS A 2 -21.58 -22.81 -4.40
N VAL A 3 -20.40 -22.95 -5.01
CA VAL A 3 -19.21 -22.12 -4.68
C VAL A 3 -19.41 -20.66 -5.09
N ALA A 4 -19.97 -20.41 -6.28
CA ALA A 4 -20.32 -19.06 -6.71
C ALA A 4 -21.33 -18.40 -5.75
N HIS A 5 -22.28 -19.18 -5.24
CA HIS A 5 -23.23 -18.71 -4.22
C HIS A 5 -22.55 -18.33 -2.90
N GLY A 6 -21.54 -19.09 -2.46
CA GLY A 6 -20.74 -18.77 -1.28
C GLY A 6 -19.92 -17.48 -1.43
N VAL A 7 -19.33 -17.26 -2.60
CA VAL A 7 -18.59 -16.02 -2.91
C VAL A 7 -19.54 -14.82 -2.93
N VAL A 8 -20.72 -14.95 -3.53
CA VAL A 8 -21.73 -13.87 -3.56
C VAL A 8 -22.24 -13.54 -2.15
N LEU A 9 -22.45 -14.53 -1.29
CA LEU A 9 -22.84 -14.34 0.11
C LEU A 9 -21.75 -13.60 0.91
N PHE A 10 -20.49 -14.00 0.71
CA PHE A 10 -19.35 -13.33 1.35
C PHE A 10 -19.22 -11.86 0.89
N LEU A 11 -19.32 -11.60 -0.41
CA LEU A 11 -19.31 -10.23 -0.95
C LEU A 11 -20.52 -9.42 -0.44
N SER A 12 -21.68 -10.05 -0.28
CA SER A 12 -22.87 -9.39 0.28
C SER A 12 -22.69 -9.04 1.77
N LEU A 13 -22.08 -9.92 2.56
CA LEU A 13 -21.73 -9.65 3.96
C LEU A 13 -20.71 -8.51 4.10
N LEU A 14 -19.72 -8.45 3.21
CA LEU A 14 -18.77 -7.32 3.14
C LEU A 14 -19.48 -6.02 2.75
N ALA A 15 -20.39 -6.06 1.78
CA ALA A 15 -21.18 -4.90 1.39
C ALA A 15 -22.09 -4.41 2.53
N GLN A 16 -22.71 -5.34 3.27
CA GLN A 16 -23.61 -5.03 4.38
C GLN A 16 -22.88 -4.41 5.57
N THR A 17 -21.70 -4.93 5.92
CA THR A 17 -20.83 -4.33 6.95
C THR A 17 -20.32 -2.95 6.55
N GLY A 18 -20.03 -2.73 5.26
CA GLY A 18 -19.71 -1.40 4.73
C GLY A 18 -20.88 -0.41 4.79
N SER A 19 -22.11 -0.87 4.51
CA SER A 19 -23.33 -0.04 4.54
C SER A 19 -23.70 0.42 5.95
N GLU A 20 -23.66 -0.48 6.93
CA GLU A 20 -23.91 -0.14 8.35
C GLU A 20 -22.89 0.90 8.87
N PHE A 21 -21.66 0.83 8.37
CA PHE A 21 -20.62 1.80 8.69
C PHE A 21 -20.91 3.20 8.13
N LEU A 22 -21.36 3.29 6.87
CA LEU A 22 -21.74 4.57 6.25
C LEU A 22 -22.89 5.26 7.00
N LYS A 23 -23.92 4.50 7.40
CA LYS A 23 -25.05 5.03 8.20
C LYS A 23 -24.61 5.61 9.54
N LYS A 24 -23.65 4.96 10.22
CA LYS A 24 -23.16 5.44 11.51
C LYS A 24 -22.40 6.76 11.38
N HIS A 25 -21.74 6.99 10.23
CA HIS A 25 -21.01 8.22 9.95
C HIS A 25 -21.93 9.40 9.58
N GLU A 26 -23.08 9.12 8.94
CA GLU A 26 -24.13 10.13 8.71
C GLU A 26 -24.78 10.59 10.03
N HIS A 27 -24.98 9.68 10.98
CA HIS A 27 -25.60 10.05 12.25
C HIS A 27 -24.71 10.95 13.12
N SER A 28 -23.38 10.75 13.09
CA SER A 28 -22.43 11.67 13.72
C SER A 28 -22.32 13.03 13.02
N ARG A 29 -22.66 13.12 11.72
CA ARG A 29 -22.77 14.41 11.01
C ARG A 29 -24.05 15.17 11.36
N ALA A 30 -25.16 14.46 11.61
CA ALA A 30 -26.44 15.07 11.97
C ALA A 30 -26.45 15.76 13.34
N LEU A 31 -25.48 15.48 14.21
CA LEU A 31 -25.31 16.15 15.51
C LEU A 31 -24.34 17.35 15.47
N ALA A 32 -23.82 17.71 14.31
CA ALA A 32 -23.04 18.92 14.16
C ALA A 32 -23.96 20.15 14.18
N VAL A 33 -23.90 20.89 15.29
CA VAL A 33 -24.58 22.18 15.53
C VAL A 33 -24.51 23.10 14.31
N GLU A 34 -25.65 23.68 13.92
CA GLU A 34 -25.75 24.63 12.80
C GLU A 34 -24.72 25.77 12.95
N PRO A 35 -23.87 26.00 11.93
CA PRO A 35 -22.88 27.05 12.01
C PRO A 35 -23.56 28.42 11.87
N SER A 36 -23.57 29.16 12.98
CA SER A 36 -23.61 30.63 12.99
C SER A 36 -22.75 31.15 11.83
N SER A 37 -23.34 32.02 10.99
CA SER A 37 -22.80 32.56 9.74
C SER A 37 -21.29 32.79 9.82
N LYS A 38 -20.51 31.83 9.29
CA LYS A 38 -19.06 31.95 9.27
C LYS A 38 -18.65 33.00 8.24
N PRO A 39 -17.72 33.92 8.56
CA PRO A 39 -17.15 34.80 7.56
C PRO A 39 -16.54 33.98 6.41
N PRO A 40 -16.59 34.49 5.17
CA PRO A 40 -16.04 33.79 4.02
C PRO A 40 -14.58 33.47 4.28
N LEU A 41 -14.23 32.18 4.22
CA LEU A 41 -12.85 31.73 4.37
C LEU A 41 -11.98 32.43 3.31
N PRO A 42 -10.78 32.89 3.68
CA PRO A 42 -9.86 33.48 2.72
C PRO A 42 -9.61 32.49 1.57
N ALA A 43 -9.64 32.99 0.33
CA ALA A 43 -9.39 32.17 -0.84
C ALA A 43 -8.02 31.48 -0.70
N LYS A 44 -8.01 30.14 -0.82
CA LYS A 44 -6.78 29.35 -0.75
C LYS A 44 -5.79 29.91 -1.78
N PRO A 45 -4.56 30.32 -1.40
CA PRO A 45 -3.62 30.91 -2.35
C PRO A 45 -3.35 29.91 -3.46
N THR A 46 -3.73 30.26 -4.69
CA THR A 46 -3.87 29.28 -5.79
C THR A 46 -2.56 28.91 -6.46
N PHE A 47 -1.46 29.66 -6.29
CA PHE A 47 -0.23 29.41 -7.04
C PHE A 47 1.05 29.83 -6.28
N GLY A 48 1.44 29.05 -5.28
CA GLY A 48 2.81 29.07 -4.75
C GLY A 48 3.75 28.16 -5.55
N PRO A 49 5.09 28.25 -5.39
CA PRO A 49 6.05 27.30 -5.98
C PRO A 49 5.76 25.84 -5.58
N GLU A 50 5.09 25.63 -4.45
CA GLU A 50 4.56 24.33 -4.02
C GLU A 50 3.51 23.76 -4.99
N ALA A 51 2.67 24.60 -5.59
CA ALA A 51 1.68 24.21 -6.59
C ALA A 51 2.33 23.75 -7.91
N TYR A 52 3.53 24.27 -8.25
CA TYR A 52 4.29 23.83 -9.42
C TYR A 52 4.87 22.42 -9.23
N VAL A 53 5.43 22.14 -8.05
CA VAL A 53 5.91 20.80 -7.68
C VAL A 53 4.74 19.80 -7.64
N LEU A 54 3.60 20.22 -7.11
CA LEU A 54 2.39 19.39 -6.98
C LEU A 54 1.65 19.11 -8.28
N GLY A 55 1.49 20.14 -9.13
CA GLY A 55 0.71 20.06 -10.36
C GLY A 55 1.47 19.51 -11.55
N VAL A 56 2.80 19.70 -11.58
CA VAL A 56 3.64 19.33 -12.73
C VAL A 56 4.58 18.18 -12.40
N ILE A 57 5.29 18.22 -11.27
CA ILE A 57 6.40 17.28 -11.02
C ILE A 57 5.90 15.91 -10.57
N ALA A 58 4.91 15.82 -9.68
CA ALA A 58 4.46 14.53 -9.13
C ALA A 58 3.60 13.68 -10.11
N PRO A 59 2.52 14.20 -10.71
CA PRO A 59 1.85 13.47 -11.80
C PRO A 59 2.76 13.36 -13.01
N GLY A 60 3.58 14.38 -13.29
CA GLY A 60 4.58 14.34 -14.35
C GLY A 60 5.61 13.24 -14.16
N SER A 61 6.11 12.96 -12.96
CA SER A 61 7.09 11.90 -12.74
C SER A 61 6.47 10.50 -12.81
N PHE A 62 5.21 10.33 -12.39
CA PHE A 62 4.48 9.08 -12.62
C PHE A 62 4.22 8.85 -14.11
N ILE A 63 3.72 9.87 -14.81
CA ILE A 63 3.48 9.83 -16.26
C ILE A 63 4.79 9.65 -17.02
N MET A 64 5.87 10.33 -16.62
CA MET A 64 7.20 10.19 -17.20
C MET A 64 7.81 8.82 -16.90
N GLY A 65 7.57 8.24 -15.73
CA GLY A 65 7.96 6.87 -15.41
C GLY A 65 7.23 5.86 -16.28
N LEU A 66 5.92 6.02 -16.44
CA LEU A 66 5.10 5.19 -17.33
C LEU A 66 5.51 5.37 -18.80
N ALA A 67 5.67 6.61 -19.24
CA ALA A 67 6.10 6.97 -20.59
C ALA A 67 7.52 6.48 -20.86
N ALA A 68 8.43 6.55 -19.90
CA ALA A 68 9.76 5.95 -19.99
C ALA A 68 9.63 4.44 -20.15
N VAL A 69 8.84 3.74 -19.33
CA VAL A 69 8.62 2.28 -19.50
C VAL A 69 8.04 1.95 -20.88
N VAL A 70 7.09 2.74 -21.37
CA VAL A 70 6.49 2.55 -22.70
C VAL A 70 7.49 2.86 -23.83
N LEU A 71 8.24 3.96 -23.73
CA LEU A 71 9.28 4.35 -24.69
C LEU A 71 10.42 3.34 -24.72
N LEU A 72 10.83 2.83 -23.57
CA LEU A 72 11.84 1.78 -23.46
C LEU A 72 11.35 0.49 -24.14
N ARG A 73 10.08 0.09 -23.89
CA ARG A 73 9.47 -1.04 -24.61
C ARG A 73 9.38 -0.80 -26.12
N TYR A 74 9.04 0.42 -26.53
CA TYR A 74 8.94 0.79 -27.94
C TYR A 74 10.32 0.76 -28.62
N TYR A 75 11.34 1.33 -27.97
CA TYR A 75 12.71 1.35 -28.46
C TYR A 75 13.28 -0.07 -28.57
N GLU A 76 13.05 -0.91 -27.55
CA GLU A 76 13.44 -2.33 -27.53
C GLU A 76 12.82 -3.11 -28.69
N ARG A 77 11.52 -2.89 -28.96
CA ARG A 77 10.85 -3.53 -30.10
C ARG A 77 11.42 -3.11 -31.45
N ARG A 78 12.02 -1.91 -31.54
CA ARG A 78 12.56 -1.35 -32.78
C ARG A 78 14.04 -1.69 -33.00
N HIS A 79 14.80 -1.84 -31.92
CA HIS A 79 16.23 -2.15 -31.94
C HIS A 79 16.49 -3.41 -31.12
N PRO A 80 16.20 -4.60 -31.66
CA PRO A 80 16.61 -5.84 -30.99
C PRO A 80 18.12 -5.80 -30.80
N SER A 81 18.56 -5.88 -29.54
CA SER A 81 19.98 -6.00 -29.22
C SER A 81 20.51 -7.29 -29.86
N ASN A 82 21.61 -7.18 -30.59
CA ASN A 82 22.38 -8.33 -31.08
C ASN A 82 23.44 -8.76 -30.05
N ASP A 83 23.27 -8.43 -28.77
CA ASP A 83 24.23 -8.81 -27.73
C ASP A 83 24.32 -10.33 -27.64
N LEU A 84 25.56 -10.80 -27.54
CA LEU A 84 25.90 -12.22 -27.54
C LEU A 84 25.50 -12.92 -26.23
N GLU A 85 25.22 -12.16 -25.17
CA GLU A 85 24.83 -12.68 -23.87
C GLU A 85 23.30 -12.77 -23.76
N VAL A 86 22.76 -13.84 -24.35
CA VAL A 86 21.37 -14.24 -24.17
C VAL A 86 21.32 -15.33 -23.10
N VAL A 87 20.66 -15.05 -21.98
CA VAL A 87 20.45 -16.03 -20.92
C VAL A 87 19.11 -16.72 -21.17
N ASP A 88 19.13 -18.04 -21.35
CA ASP A 88 17.91 -18.84 -21.35
C ASP A 88 17.37 -18.86 -19.91
N ARG A 89 16.14 -18.38 -19.72
CA ARG A 89 15.47 -18.36 -18.41
C ARG A 89 14.80 -19.69 -18.16
N GLU A 90 15.16 -20.29 -17.03
CA GLU A 90 14.48 -21.47 -16.52
C GLU A 90 13.08 -21.11 -15.97
N PRO A 91 12.13 -22.06 -15.99
CA PRO A 91 10.86 -21.92 -15.29
C PRO A 91 11.06 -21.55 -13.82
N GLU A 92 10.34 -20.54 -13.34
CA GLU A 92 10.50 -20.02 -11.98
C GLU A 92 9.46 -20.62 -11.03
N ASN A 93 9.84 -20.80 -9.77
CA ASN A 93 8.94 -21.25 -8.71
C ASN A 93 7.82 -20.22 -8.46
N LEU A 94 6.68 -20.72 -7.99
CA LEU A 94 5.66 -19.88 -7.37
C LEU A 94 6.17 -19.26 -6.06
N ASP A 95 5.64 -18.09 -5.72
CA ASP A 95 5.90 -17.46 -4.42
C ASP A 95 5.52 -18.40 -3.28
N GLU A 96 6.40 -18.56 -2.29
CA GLU A 96 6.16 -19.37 -1.09
C GLU A 96 5.23 -18.64 -0.10
N ASP A 97 4.01 -18.32 -0.55
CA ASP A 97 2.96 -17.69 0.24
C ASP A 97 1.60 -18.40 0.05
N VAL A 98 0.57 -18.00 0.82
CA VAL A 98 -0.76 -18.63 0.73
C VAL A 98 -1.36 -18.48 -0.68
N TYR A 99 -1.05 -17.41 -1.41
CA TYR A 99 -1.56 -17.22 -2.76
C TYR A 99 -0.84 -18.13 -3.76
N GLY A 100 0.47 -18.28 -3.67
CA GLY A 100 1.24 -19.24 -4.48
C GLY A 100 0.78 -20.68 -4.23
N ALA A 101 0.58 -21.06 -2.97
CA ALA A 101 0.01 -22.37 -2.62
C ALA A 101 -1.40 -22.58 -3.19
N GLY A 102 -2.22 -21.52 -3.16
CA GLY A 102 -3.55 -21.51 -3.75
C GLY A 102 -3.52 -21.69 -5.27
N VAL A 103 -2.62 -20.97 -5.96
CA VAL A 103 -2.41 -21.10 -7.42
C VAL A 103 -1.95 -22.52 -7.76
N ALA A 104 -0.92 -23.04 -7.09
CA ALA A 104 -0.39 -24.38 -7.33
C ALA A 104 -1.48 -25.45 -7.15
N THR A 105 -2.24 -25.38 -6.04
CA THR A 105 -3.35 -26.30 -5.76
C THR A 105 -4.42 -26.20 -6.84
N LEU A 106 -4.86 -24.99 -7.20
CA LEU A 106 -5.92 -24.77 -8.18
C LEU A 106 -5.55 -25.31 -9.56
N VAL A 107 -4.33 -25.06 -10.04
CA VAL A 107 -3.86 -25.53 -11.35
C VAL A 107 -3.75 -27.06 -11.36
N ARG A 108 -3.01 -27.63 -10.40
CA ARG A 108 -2.71 -29.06 -10.33
C ARG A 108 -3.96 -29.91 -10.12
N ASP A 109 -4.81 -29.54 -9.16
CA ASP A 109 -6.02 -30.33 -8.88
C ASP A 109 -7.07 -30.18 -9.99
N SER A 110 -7.14 -29.03 -10.67
CA SER A 110 -7.99 -28.89 -11.87
C SER A 110 -7.51 -29.78 -13.03
N TYR A 111 -6.20 -29.81 -13.29
CA TYR A 111 -5.60 -30.70 -14.30
C TYR A 111 -5.93 -32.16 -14.01
N SER A 112 -5.63 -32.62 -12.80
CA SER A 112 -5.84 -34.03 -12.47
C SER A 112 -7.31 -34.45 -12.37
N LEU A 113 -8.23 -33.55 -11.98
CA LEU A 113 -9.67 -33.83 -12.02
C LEU A 113 -10.14 -34.12 -13.45
N ILE A 114 -9.56 -33.44 -14.44
CA ILE A 114 -9.88 -33.63 -15.86
C ILE A 114 -9.20 -34.87 -16.45
N GLU A 115 -8.01 -35.23 -15.96
CA GLU A 115 -7.39 -36.52 -16.30
C GLU A 115 -8.04 -37.73 -15.64
N GLY A 116 -8.88 -37.53 -14.61
CA GLY A 116 -9.47 -38.63 -13.84
C GLY A 116 -8.48 -39.37 -12.95
N LYS A 117 -7.32 -38.78 -12.64
CA LYS A 117 -6.31 -39.39 -11.78
C LYS A 117 -6.66 -39.17 -10.29
N GLY A 118 -6.71 -40.23 -9.50
CA GLY A 118 -6.86 -40.16 -8.03
C GLY A 118 -8.29 -39.95 -7.52
N SER A 119 -8.46 -39.88 -6.19
CA SER A 119 -9.79 -39.78 -5.57
C SER A 119 -10.38 -38.37 -5.66
N LEU A 120 -11.57 -38.25 -6.23
CA LEU A 120 -12.29 -36.98 -6.43
C LEU A 120 -12.51 -36.23 -5.11
N PHE A 121 -12.91 -36.94 -4.04
CA PHE A 121 -13.16 -36.33 -2.73
C PHE A 121 -11.91 -35.70 -2.12
N LEU A 122 -10.74 -36.33 -2.27
CA LEU A 122 -9.48 -35.79 -1.74
C LEU A 122 -9.05 -34.52 -2.48
N ARG A 123 -9.28 -34.45 -3.79
CA ARG A 123 -8.96 -33.25 -4.58
C ARG A 123 -9.90 -32.11 -4.27
N ILE A 124 -11.19 -32.38 -4.16
CA ILE A 124 -12.17 -31.37 -3.76
C ILE A 124 -11.86 -30.86 -2.36
N SER A 125 -11.51 -31.72 -1.41
CA SER A 125 -11.17 -31.27 -0.05
C SER A 125 -9.92 -30.39 -0.04
N ARG A 126 -8.88 -30.72 -0.82
CA ARG A 126 -7.67 -29.90 -0.93
C ARG A 126 -7.93 -28.56 -1.61
N LEU A 127 -8.66 -28.56 -2.71
CA LEU A 127 -9.04 -27.33 -3.41
C LEU A 127 -9.87 -26.43 -2.50
N SER A 128 -10.84 -27.02 -1.79
CA SER A 128 -11.68 -26.32 -0.82
C SER A 128 -10.85 -25.75 0.34
N SER A 129 -9.91 -26.51 0.90
CA SER A 129 -9.09 -26.02 2.02
C SER A 129 -8.14 -24.90 1.59
N SER A 130 -7.47 -25.02 0.44
CA SER A 130 -6.61 -23.95 -0.10
C SER A 130 -7.42 -22.68 -0.41
N PHE A 131 -8.62 -22.82 -0.99
CA PHE A 131 -9.50 -21.68 -1.26
C PHE A 131 -10.01 -21.01 0.01
N LEU A 132 -10.45 -21.80 1.00
CA LEU A 132 -10.87 -21.27 2.31
C LEU A 132 -9.72 -20.56 3.02
N LEU A 133 -8.49 -21.08 2.93
CA LEU A 133 -7.31 -20.44 3.52
C LEU A 133 -7.00 -19.09 2.85
N MET A 134 -7.08 -19.00 1.52
CA MET A 134 -6.93 -17.71 0.81
C MET A 134 -8.00 -16.69 1.23
N LEU A 135 -9.27 -17.11 1.28
CA LEU A 135 -10.36 -16.24 1.74
C LEU A 135 -10.16 -15.81 3.19
N PHE A 136 -9.67 -16.70 4.05
CA PHE A 136 -9.37 -16.41 5.44
C PHE A 136 -8.24 -15.37 5.57
N VAL A 137 -7.16 -15.49 4.78
CA VAL A 137 -6.08 -14.49 4.74
C VAL A 137 -6.62 -13.12 4.33
N VAL A 138 -7.37 -13.06 3.23
CA VAL A 138 -7.98 -11.81 2.73
C VAL A 138 -8.88 -11.19 3.79
N PHE A 139 -9.75 -11.99 4.41
CA PHE A 139 -10.63 -11.55 5.50
C PHE A 139 -9.83 -11.00 6.69
N LEU A 140 -8.81 -11.73 7.14
CA LEU A 140 -8.00 -11.33 8.29
C LEU A 140 -7.21 -10.05 8.02
N GLN A 141 -6.62 -9.90 6.82
CA GLN A 141 -5.93 -8.67 6.41
C GLN A 141 -6.91 -7.48 6.39
N ILE A 142 -8.07 -7.62 5.75
CA ILE A 142 -9.10 -6.57 5.73
C ILE A 142 -9.54 -6.21 7.15
N PHE A 143 -9.82 -7.22 7.99
CA PHE A 143 -10.22 -7.00 9.37
C PHE A 143 -9.17 -6.19 10.15
N ILE A 144 -7.90 -6.60 10.12
CA ILE A 144 -6.83 -5.90 10.85
C ILE A 144 -6.65 -4.48 10.32
N ILE A 145 -6.71 -4.27 9.01
CA ILE A 145 -6.63 -2.96 8.38
C ILE A 145 -7.76 -2.03 8.86
N LEU A 146 -8.99 -2.53 8.91
CA LEU A 146 -10.14 -1.76 9.40
C LEU A 146 -9.99 -1.41 10.89
N GLN A 147 -9.51 -2.34 11.72
CA GLN A 147 -9.25 -2.07 13.13
C GLN A 147 -8.12 -1.05 13.31
N MET A 148 -7.04 -1.17 12.55
CA MET A 148 -5.91 -0.24 12.58
C MET A 148 -6.34 1.17 12.19
N GLN A 149 -7.15 1.32 11.15
CA GLN A 149 -7.71 2.61 10.76
C GLN A 149 -8.59 3.22 11.87
N LYS A 150 -9.49 2.42 12.43
CA LYS A 150 -10.47 2.90 13.41
C LYS A 150 -9.86 3.21 14.76
N LEU A 151 -9.06 2.30 15.30
CA LEU A 151 -8.57 2.36 16.69
C LEU A 151 -7.27 3.14 16.80
N VAL A 152 -6.37 3.01 15.81
CA VAL A 152 -5.00 3.50 15.93
C VAL A 152 -4.79 4.75 15.11
N ALA A 153 -5.00 4.68 13.79
CA ALA A 153 -4.74 5.81 12.90
C ALA A 153 -5.66 7.01 13.20
N SER A 154 -6.94 6.79 13.48
CA SER A 154 -7.88 7.88 13.80
C SER A 154 -7.55 8.59 15.11
N ARG A 155 -7.08 7.84 16.12
CA ARG A 155 -6.60 8.40 17.39
C ARG A 155 -5.34 9.22 17.17
N ALA A 156 -4.33 8.66 16.51
CA ALA A 156 -3.07 9.34 16.22
C ALA A 156 -3.30 10.65 15.42
N VAL A 157 -4.20 10.62 14.42
CA VAL A 157 -4.57 11.82 13.64
C VAL A 157 -5.23 12.89 14.51
N THR A 158 -6.07 12.50 15.47
CA THR A 158 -6.73 13.44 16.38
C THR A 158 -5.72 14.07 17.32
N GLU A 159 -4.84 13.27 17.90
CA GLU A 159 -3.79 13.72 18.81
C GLU A 159 -2.82 14.70 18.15
N ILE A 160 -2.32 14.39 16.95
CA ILE A 160 -1.42 15.31 16.24
C ILE A 160 -2.12 16.62 15.85
N ARG A 161 -3.42 16.59 15.54
CA ARG A 161 -4.20 17.80 15.26
C ARG A 161 -4.39 18.66 16.51
N GLN A 162 -4.53 18.05 17.68
CA GLN A 162 -4.57 18.76 18.96
C GLN A 162 -3.23 19.41 19.26
N ILE A 163 -2.12 18.68 19.11
CA ILE A 163 -0.77 19.22 19.29
C ILE A 163 -0.54 20.41 18.34
N TYR A 164 -0.88 20.27 17.06
CA TYR A 164 -0.73 21.36 16.11
C TYR A 164 -1.63 22.56 16.43
N GLY A 165 -2.89 22.31 16.79
CA GLY A 165 -3.82 23.37 17.15
C GLY A 165 -3.36 24.13 18.39
N ARG A 166 -2.79 23.43 19.37
CA ARG A 166 -2.21 24.04 20.56
C ARG A 166 -0.98 24.87 20.23
N TYR A 167 -0.10 24.36 19.37
CA TYR A 167 1.05 25.09 18.84
C TYR A 167 0.61 26.40 18.17
N GLU A 168 -0.31 26.32 17.20
CA GLU A 168 -0.86 27.50 16.49
C GLU A 168 -1.51 28.48 17.48
N PHE A 169 -2.31 27.99 18.44
CA PHE A 169 -2.93 28.86 19.43
C PHE A 169 -1.92 29.71 20.21
N VAL A 170 -0.80 29.11 20.60
CA VAL A 170 0.26 29.82 21.34
C VAL A 170 1.09 30.72 20.43
N MET A 171 1.43 30.28 19.21
CA MET A 171 2.21 31.09 18.27
C MET A 171 1.50 32.39 17.87
N TYR A 172 0.16 32.38 17.84
CA TYR A 172 -0.68 33.53 17.49
C TYR A 172 -1.15 34.35 18.72
N GLY A 173 -0.44 34.21 19.85
CA GLY A 173 -0.63 35.05 21.03
C GLY A 173 -1.76 34.63 21.97
N ALA A 174 -2.34 33.44 21.81
CA ALA A 174 -3.49 32.95 22.57
C ALA A 174 -4.75 33.82 22.45
N ASP A 175 -4.88 34.58 21.36
CA ASP A 175 -6.04 35.41 21.04
C ASP A 175 -6.94 34.70 20.02
N MET A 176 -8.22 34.54 20.35
CA MET A 176 -9.21 33.92 19.48
C MET A 176 -9.49 34.75 18.21
N SER A 177 -9.21 36.05 18.21
CA SER A 177 -9.36 36.89 17.02
C SER A 177 -8.33 36.60 15.92
N HIS A 178 -7.17 36.04 16.29
CA HIS A 178 -6.11 35.68 15.36
C HIS A 178 -6.24 34.24 14.83
N ILE A 179 -7.32 33.53 15.19
CA ILE A 179 -7.47 32.09 14.99
C ILE A 179 -8.85 31.78 14.38
N TYR A 180 -8.91 30.81 13.47
CA TYR A 180 -10.15 30.21 12.99
C TYR A 180 -10.19 28.71 13.30
N LEU A 181 -11.40 28.15 13.41
CA LEU A 181 -11.59 26.71 13.61
C LEU A 181 -11.76 26.01 12.25
N THR A 182 -10.97 24.95 12.03
CA THR A 182 -11.11 24.05 10.87
C THR A 182 -12.46 23.31 10.88
N GLU A 183 -12.80 22.64 9.78
CA GLU A 183 -13.98 21.75 9.71
C GLU A 183 -14.01 20.69 10.82
N ASN A 184 -12.84 20.29 11.33
CA ASN A 184 -12.70 19.32 12.40
C ASN A 184 -12.64 19.97 13.80
N GLY A 185 -12.87 21.28 13.92
CA GLY A 185 -12.88 22.00 15.19
C GLY A 185 -11.51 22.32 15.79
N PHE A 186 -10.41 22.17 15.03
CA PHE A 186 -9.07 22.52 15.51
C PHE A 186 -8.68 23.96 15.15
N PRO A 187 -8.07 24.73 16.07
CA PRO A 187 -7.64 26.10 15.83
C PRO A 187 -6.48 26.19 14.83
N ARG A 188 -6.50 27.22 13.98
CA ARG A 188 -5.47 27.58 12.99
C ARG A 188 -5.34 29.09 12.93
N GLY A 189 -4.14 29.62 12.77
CA GLY A 189 -3.94 31.06 12.65
C GLY A 189 -4.51 31.63 11.37
N VAL A 190 -5.08 32.83 11.43
CA VAL A 190 -5.72 33.50 10.27
C VAL A 190 -4.69 34.14 9.35
N ASP A 191 -3.78 34.96 9.90
CA ASP A 191 -2.84 35.79 9.13
C ASP A 191 -1.40 35.66 9.65
N PRO A 192 -0.38 35.42 8.79
CA PRO A 192 1.02 35.31 9.19
C PRO A 192 1.59 36.49 9.98
N THR A 193 0.98 37.67 9.92
CA THR A 193 1.41 38.87 10.68
C THR A 193 1.28 38.72 12.19
N TYR A 194 0.36 37.88 12.66
CA TYR A 194 0.16 37.60 14.08
C TYR A 194 1.04 36.45 14.59
N PHE A 195 1.79 35.79 13.70
CA PHE A 195 2.67 34.69 14.08
C PHE A 195 3.93 35.23 14.77
N ASP A 196 4.14 34.84 16.02
CA ASP A 196 5.34 35.19 16.77
C ASP A 196 6.05 33.93 17.31
N ALA A 197 7.21 33.64 16.71
CA ALA A 197 8.05 32.51 17.08
C ALA A 197 8.62 32.61 18.50
N ALA A 198 8.70 33.81 19.09
CA ALA A 198 9.16 33.98 20.47
C ALA A 198 8.17 33.37 21.48
N ASN A 199 6.90 33.25 21.11
CA ASN A 199 5.90 32.56 21.93
C ASN A 199 6.17 31.05 22.07
N PHE A 200 7.09 30.45 21.30
CA PHE A 200 7.44 29.04 21.43
C PHE A 200 7.92 28.68 22.85
N GLY A 201 8.61 29.61 23.52
CA GLY A 201 9.03 29.44 24.92
C GLY A 201 7.86 29.34 25.93
N ARG A 202 6.64 29.70 25.53
CA ARG A 202 5.43 29.59 26.37
C ARG A 202 4.81 28.19 26.33
N LEU A 203 5.17 27.35 25.37
CA LEU A 203 4.80 25.94 25.37
C LEU A 203 5.58 25.21 26.47
N THR A 204 4.94 24.20 27.05
CA THR A 204 5.63 23.30 27.98
C THR A 204 6.74 22.53 27.25
N GLU A 205 7.76 22.06 27.97
CA GLU A 205 8.86 21.30 27.37
C GLU A 205 8.36 20.07 26.59
N SER A 206 7.37 19.35 27.13
CA SER A 206 6.76 18.21 26.43
C SER A 206 6.03 18.60 25.15
N GLU A 207 5.29 19.72 25.14
CA GLU A 207 4.66 20.25 23.92
C GLU A 207 5.71 20.71 22.89
N GLN A 208 6.81 21.31 23.32
CA GLN A 208 7.91 21.71 22.44
C GLN A 208 8.57 20.48 21.79
N VAL A 209 8.86 19.43 22.55
CA VAL A 209 9.38 18.17 22.02
C VAL A 209 8.40 17.59 21.02
N LEU A 210 7.12 17.45 21.38
CA LEU A 210 6.10 16.88 20.48
C LEU A 210 5.92 17.70 19.21
N ALA A 211 5.91 19.04 19.29
CA ALA A 211 5.85 19.91 18.12
C ALA A 211 7.13 19.84 17.28
N ALA A 212 8.30 19.65 17.88
CA ALA A 212 9.54 19.50 17.12
C ALA A 212 9.61 18.14 16.40
N THR A 213 9.25 17.06 17.09
CA THR A 213 9.40 15.69 16.56
C THR A 213 8.31 15.34 15.56
N ALA A 214 7.08 15.80 15.78
CA ALA A 214 5.96 15.38 14.94
C ALA A 214 5.99 15.95 13.52
N PHE A 215 6.61 17.12 13.35
CA PHE A 215 6.66 17.84 12.08
C PHE A 215 7.98 17.68 11.37
N ALA A 216 9.02 17.22 12.08
CA ALA A 216 10.16 16.54 11.50
C ALA A 216 9.80 15.14 10.95
N ALA A 217 8.50 14.86 10.72
CA ALA A 217 7.94 13.64 10.16
C ALA A 217 8.89 13.03 9.12
N ASN A 218 9.61 12.00 9.52
CA ASN A 218 10.75 11.49 8.77
C ASN A 218 10.31 11.07 7.36
N PRO A 219 10.66 11.82 6.29
CA PRO A 219 10.37 11.40 4.93
C PRO A 219 11.02 10.04 4.64
N ALA A 220 12.12 9.72 5.34
CA ALA A 220 12.78 8.43 5.31
C ALA A 220 11.86 7.26 5.73
N ALA A 221 11.12 7.37 6.84
CA ALA A 221 10.23 6.28 7.28
C ALA A 221 9.10 6.04 6.28
N ARG A 222 8.53 7.11 5.72
CA ARG A 222 7.50 7.03 4.68
C ARG A 222 8.05 6.49 3.37
N PHE A 223 9.28 6.83 3.02
CA PHE A 223 10.00 6.29 1.87
C PHE A 223 10.24 4.80 2.00
N ILE A 224 10.79 4.35 3.14
CA ILE A 224 11.01 2.93 3.43
C ILE A 224 9.67 2.17 3.36
N TRP A 225 8.64 2.67 4.03
CA TRP A 225 7.30 2.08 3.98
C TRP A 225 6.75 1.98 2.55
N THR A 226 6.83 3.07 1.78
CA THR A 226 6.37 3.07 0.39
C THR A 226 7.14 2.06 -0.44
N LEU A 227 8.47 1.99 -0.27
CA LEU A 227 9.32 1.04 -0.99
C LEU A 227 8.93 -0.41 -0.67
N THR A 228 8.66 -0.73 0.60
CA THR A 228 8.20 -2.06 1.03
C THR A 228 6.90 -2.45 0.35
N VAL A 229 5.89 -1.57 0.34
CA VAL A 229 4.61 -1.87 -0.31
C VAL A 229 4.74 -1.94 -1.84
N VAL A 230 5.54 -1.05 -2.44
CA VAL A 230 5.81 -1.04 -3.88
C VAL A 230 6.54 -2.32 -4.31
N ALA A 231 7.43 -2.86 -3.48
CA ALA A 231 8.07 -4.15 -3.72
C ALA A 231 7.06 -5.31 -3.73
N ASP A 232 6.10 -5.35 -2.79
CA ASP A 232 5.05 -6.39 -2.82
C ASP A 232 4.05 -6.18 -3.98
N LEU A 233 3.72 -4.94 -4.33
CA LEU A 233 2.93 -4.62 -5.53
C LEU A 233 3.63 -5.09 -6.81
N ARG A 234 4.95 -4.95 -6.90
CA ARG A 234 5.75 -5.46 -8.02
C ARG A 234 5.65 -6.98 -8.10
N ARG A 235 5.83 -7.72 -7.00
CA ARG A 235 5.66 -9.18 -6.96
C ARG A 235 4.27 -9.61 -7.42
N CYS A 236 3.23 -8.93 -6.94
CA CYS A 236 1.84 -9.17 -7.36
C CYS A 236 1.65 -8.89 -8.87
N GLY A 237 2.25 -7.82 -9.38
CA GLY A 237 2.26 -7.48 -10.80
C GLY A 237 3.00 -8.51 -11.66
N ASP A 238 4.15 -9.00 -11.21
CA ASP A 238 4.93 -10.03 -11.89
C ASP A 238 4.12 -11.34 -11.97
N LEU A 239 3.45 -11.73 -10.88
CA LEU A 239 2.53 -12.88 -10.86
C LEU A 239 1.36 -12.70 -11.85
N PHE A 240 0.75 -11.51 -11.91
CA PHE A 240 -0.31 -11.19 -12.87
C PHE A 240 0.18 -11.30 -14.31
N VAL A 241 1.35 -10.71 -14.62
CA VAL A 241 1.93 -10.76 -15.96
C VAL A 241 2.21 -12.21 -16.34
N ARG A 242 2.83 -13.01 -15.47
CA ARG A 242 3.18 -14.40 -15.74
C ARG A 242 1.96 -15.28 -15.96
N LEU A 243 1.03 -15.32 -15.00
CA LEU A 243 -0.12 -16.23 -15.03
C LEU A 243 -1.23 -15.82 -16.00
N ILE A 244 -1.55 -14.53 -16.07
CA ILE A 244 -2.73 -14.06 -16.81
C ILE A 244 -2.34 -13.69 -18.23
N LEU A 245 -1.28 -12.91 -18.38
CA LEU A 245 -0.90 -12.35 -19.67
C LEU A 245 0.04 -13.29 -20.46
N ALA A 246 1.06 -13.87 -19.82
CA ALA A 246 2.09 -14.67 -20.51
C ALA A 246 1.62 -16.08 -20.82
N THR A 247 1.04 -16.76 -19.83
CA THR A 247 0.59 -18.13 -20.00
C THR A 247 -0.52 -18.18 -21.07
N PRO A 248 -0.38 -18.97 -22.15
CA PRO A 248 -1.38 -19.03 -23.20
C PRO A 248 -2.72 -19.57 -22.69
N THR A 249 -3.80 -19.09 -23.30
CA THR A 249 -5.15 -19.59 -22.99
C THR A 249 -5.42 -20.86 -23.78
N ILE A 250 -5.66 -21.97 -23.08
CA ILE A 250 -5.96 -23.27 -23.67
C ILE A 250 -7.43 -23.64 -23.50
N SER A 251 -7.95 -24.52 -24.37
CA SER A 251 -9.36 -24.96 -24.35
C SER A 251 -9.67 -25.97 -23.25
N SER A 252 -8.68 -26.79 -22.88
CA SER A 252 -8.81 -27.86 -21.88
C SER A 252 -7.66 -27.78 -20.88
N MET A 253 -7.94 -28.00 -19.58
CA MET A 253 -6.87 -28.08 -18.58
C MET A 253 -6.01 -29.33 -18.73
N ARG A 254 -6.38 -30.32 -19.56
CA ARG A 254 -5.55 -31.50 -19.82
C ARG A 254 -4.16 -31.13 -20.34
N ASP A 255 -4.06 -30.03 -21.07
CA ASP A 255 -2.79 -29.58 -21.66
C ASP A 255 -2.13 -28.46 -20.83
N ALA A 256 -2.56 -28.27 -19.57
CA ALA A 256 -2.11 -27.16 -18.73
C ALA A 256 -0.71 -27.36 -18.13
N VAL A 257 -0.33 -28.62 -17.88
CA VAL A 257 0.87 -28.99 -17.14
C VAL A 257 1.68 -29.98 -17.96
N VAL A 258 2.99 -29.75 -18.04
CA VAL A 258 3.97 -30.68 -18.61
C VAL A 258 4.91 -31.12 -17.48
N GLU A 259 5.20 -32.41 -17.43
CA GLU A 259 6.21 -32.97 -16.51
C GLU A 259 7.58 -32.44 -16.93
N GLY A 260 8.22 -31.68 -16.02
CA GLY A 260 9.58 -31.16 -16.20
C GLY A 260 10.64 -32.19 -15.80
N GLU A 261 11.90 -31.76 -15.76
CA GLU A 261 12.96 -32.60 -15.21
C GLU A 261 12.75 -32.81 -13.70
N GLY A 262 12.67 -34.07 -13.26
CA GLY A 262 12.44 -34.44 -11.86
C GLY A 262 10.96 -34.50 -11.46
N GLU A 263 10.64 -34.11 -10.21
CA GLU A 263 9.26 -34.06 -9.68
C GLU A 263 8.58 -32.70 -9.94
N CYS A 264 9.11 -31.90 -10.87
CA CYS A 264 8.63 -30.56 -11.16
C CYS A 264 7.53 -30.56 -12.24
N GLU A 265 6.45 -29.82 -11.98
CA GLU A 265 5.32 -29.66 -12.88
C GLU A 265 5.37 -28.24 -13.47
N VAL A 266 5.54 -28.13 -14.80
CA VAL A 266 5.66 -26.84 -15.49
C VAL A 266 4.31 -26.44 -16.08
N VAL A 267 3.78 -25.29 -15.65
CA VAL A 267 2.53 -24.73 -16.16
C VAL A 267 2.76 -24.11 -17.54
N VAL A 268 2.24 -24.77 -18.58
CA VAL A 268 2.38 -24.34 -19.98
C VAL A 268 1.15 -23.58 -20.49
N GLY A 269 -0.02 -23.75 -19.88
CA GLY A 269 -1.26 -23.13 -20.34
C GLY A 269 -2.33 -23.10 -19.25
N LEU A 270 -3.27 -22.15 -19.34
CA LEU A 270 -4.40 -22.04 -18.40
C LEU A 270 -5.70 -21.79 -19.16
N THR A 271 -6.80 -22.39 -18.71
CA THR A 271 -8.13 -22.07 -19.28
C THR A 271 -8.57 -20.66 -18.90
N GLY A 272 -9.37 -20.03 -19.76
CA GLY A 272 -9.90 -18.67 -19.51
C GLY A 272 -10.70 -18.58 -18.20
N THR A 273 -11.48 -19.61 -17.87
CA THR A 273 -12.23 -19.69 -16.61
C THR A 273 -11.30 -19.71 -15.41
N LEU A 274 -10.22 -20.51 -15.44
CA LEU A 274 -9.28 -20.57 -14.33
C LEU A 274 -8.51 -19.26 -14.17
N LYS A 275 -8.12 -18.61 -15.26
CA LYS A 275 -7.55 -17.25 -15.22
C LYS A 275 -8.49 -16.24 -14.56
N ALA A 276 -9.77 -16.28 -14.88
CA ALA A 276 -10.78 -15.41 -14.26
C ALA A 276 -10.92 -15.68 -12.76
N VAL A 277 -10.89 -16.96 -12.33
CA VAL A 277 -10.91 -17.32 -10.92
C VAL A 277 -9.66 -16.80 -10.20
N LEU A 278 -8.45 -17.07 -10.73
CA LEU A 278 -7.19 -16.61 -10.15
C LEU A 278 -7.14 -15.07 -10.05
N MET A 279 -7.65 -14.38 -11.07
CA MET A 279 -7.78 -12.92 -11.06
C MET A 279 -8.66 -12.45 -9.89
N ALA A 280 -9.87 -13.02 -9.80
CA ALA A 280 -10.89 -12.57 -8.85
C ALA A 280 -10.57 -12.95 -7.39
N SER A 281 -9.99 -14.14 -7.15
CA SER A 281 -9.75 -14.64 -5.79
C SER A 281 -8.35 -14.36 -5.26
N CYS A 282 -7.34 -14.16 -6.12
CA CYS A 282 -5.95 -14.03 -5.69
C CYS A 282 -5.38 -12.64 -6.01
N ILE A 283 -5.34 -12.28 -7.30
CA ILE A 283 -4.57 -11.11 -7.76
C ILE A 283 -5.25 -9.80 -7.36
N VAL A 284 -6.54 -9.64 -7.72
CA VAL A 284 -7.27 -8.39 -7.47
C VAL A 284 -7.37 -8.07 -5.98
N PRO A 285 -7.78 -9.01 -5.09
CA PRO A 285 -7.83 -8.74 -3.65
C PRO A 285 -6.47 -8.34 -3.09
N ARG A 286 -5.38 -9.05 -3.43
CA ARG A 286 -4.02 -8.73 -2.98
C ARG A 286 -3.60 -7.33 -3.42
N TYR A 287 -3.83 -6.98 -4.69
CA TYR A 287 -3.49 -5.66 -5.22
C TYR A 287 -4.26 -4.54 -4.50
N LEU A 288 -5.58 -4.69 -4.33
CA LEU A 288 -6.42 -3.68 -3.66
C LEU A 288 -6.02 -3.49 -2.19
N ILE A 289 -5.74 -4.58 -1.47
CA ILE A 289 -5.27 -4.53 -0.08
C ILE A 289 -3.96 -3.76 0.02
N ASN A 290 -2.98 -4.05 -0.85
CA ASN A 290 -1.69 -3.37 -0.84
C ASN A 290 -1.80 -1.88 -1.15
N VAL A 291 -2.60 -1.49 -2.15
CA VAL A 291 -2.82 -0.06 -2.47
C VAL A 291 -3.48 0.67 -1.30
N TYR A 292 -4.49 0.06 -0.68
CA TYR A 292 -5.15 0.65 0.49
C TYR A 292 -4.21 0.77 1.69
N LEU A 293 -3.41 -0.27 1.93
CA LEU A 293 -2.44 -0.33 3.01
C LEU A 293 -1.31 0.70 2.82
N LEU A 294 -0.85 0.93 1.57
CA LEU A 294 0.09 2.01 1.25
C LEU A 294 -0.44 3.36 1.72
N TRP A 295 -1.67 3.71 1.29
CA TRP A 295 -2.31 4.97 1.65
C TRP A 295 -2.50 5.10 3.17
N LEU A 296 -3.03 4.06 3.81
CA LEU A 296 -3.31 4.05 5.24
C LEU A 296 -2.02 4.13 6.08
N GLY A 297 -0.97 3.40 5.67
CA GLY A 297 0.33 3.43 6.34
C GLY A 297 1.01 4.81 6.22
N CYS A 298 0.96 5.45 5.04
CA CYS A 298 1.43 6.83 4.90
C CYS A 298 0.69 7.81 5.83
N ARG A 299 -0.63 7.63 5.98
CA ARG A 299 -1.46 8.43 6.90
C ARG A 299 -1.12 8.21 8.36
N TRP A 300 -0.95 6.96 8.76
CA TRP A 300 -0.65 6.63 10.14
C TRP A 300 0.77 7.07 10.53
N LEU A 301 1.76 6.82 9.69
CA LEU A 301 3.15 7.26 9.92
C LEU A 301 3.26 8.79 9.97
N ALA A 302 2.53 9.52 9.14
CA ALA A 302 2.50 10.98 9.17
C ALA A 302 1.80 11.56 10.42
N ALA A 303 1.00 10.75 11.13
CA ALA A 303 0.32 11.15 12.35
C ALA A 303 1.07 10.75 13.63
N THR A 304 2.26 10.14 13.49
CA THR A 304 3.04 9.62 14.64
C THR A 304 4.08 10.66 15.08
N PRO A 305 3.97 11.23 16.29
CA PRO A 305 4.82 12.34 16.70
C PRO A 305 6.22 11.91 17.18
N SER A 306 6.33 10.71 17.74
CA SER A 306 7.56 10.17 18.33
C SER A 306 8.28 9.23 17.36
N PHE A 307 9.62 9.31 17.31
CA PHE A 307 10.42 8.41 16.48
C PHE A 307 10.34 6.95 16.92
N GLY A 308 10.28 6.69 18.23
CA GLY A 308 10.13 5.32 18.75
C GLY A 308 8.81 4.69 18.31
N ASP A 309 7.73 5.45 18.44
CA ASP A 309 6.40 5.02 17.98
C ASP A 309 6.36 4.87 16.46
N LEU A 310 7.10 5.70 15.71
CA LEU A 310 7.19 5.61 14.25
C LEU A 310 7.79 4.27 13.81
N LEU A 311 8.85 3.81 14.48
CA LEU A 311 9.46 2.50 14.20
C LEU A 311 8.50 1.35 14.56
N LEU A 312 7.85 1.41 15.72
CA LEU A 312 6.86 0.41 16.14
C LEU A 312 5.68 0.35 15.16
N ASN A 313 5.19 1.50 14.70
CA ASN A 313 4.09 1.59 13.75
C ASN A 313 4.50 1.05 12.37
N ALA A 314 5.75 1.28 11.93
CA ALA A 314 6.27 0.71 10.69
C ALA A 314 6.35 -0.82 10.75
N VAL A 315 6.83 -1.38 11.85
CA VAL A 315 6.87 -2.84 12.06
C VAL A 315 5.46 -3.44 12.12
N ALA A 316 4.52 -2.77 12.79
CA ALA A 316 3.12 -3.22 12.85
C ALA A 316 2.47 -3.25 11.45
N LEU A 317 2.78 -2.26 10.61
CA LEU A 317 2.34 -2.22 9.21
C LEU A 317 2.97 -3.34 8.37
N GLU A 318 4.26 -3.62 8.56
CA GLU A 318 4.96 -4.72 7.89
C GLU A 318 4.38 -6.08 8.27
N PHE A 319 4.01 -6.28 9.54
CA PHE A 319 3.34 -7.49 9.99
C PHE A 319 2.06 -7.79 9.20
N ILE A 320 1.28 -6.77 8.84
CA ILE A 320 0.05 -6.94 8.04
C ILE A 320 0.38 -7.40 6.61
N LEU A 321 1.45 -6.89 6.02
CA LEU A 321 1.94 -7.32 4.70
C LEU A 321 2.42 -8.77 4.71
N LEU A 322 3.18 -9.15 5.75
CA LEU A 322 3.77 -10.49 5.92
C LEU A 322 2.79 -11.54 6.44
N LEU A 323 1.52 -11.18 6.68
CA LEU A 323 0.52 -12.10 7.23
C LEU A 323 0.29 -13.33 6.34
N LYS A 324 0.32 -13.14 5.02
CA LYS A 324 0.19 -14.22 4.03
C LYS A 324 1.36 -15.22 4.09
N ASP A 325 2.56 -14.74 4.37
CA ASP A 325 3.77 -15.57 4.45
C ASP A 325 3.79 -16.32 5.79
N THR A 326 3.39 -15.65 6.87
CA THR A 326 3.27 -16.23 8.22
C THR A 326 2.25 -17.37 8.26
N LEU A 327 1.08 -17.18 7.63
CA LEU A 327 0.05 -18.22 7.55
C LEU A 327 0.45 -19.36 6.61
N TYR A 328 1.22 -19.07 5.54
CA TYR A 328 1.80 -20.13 4.70
C TYR A 328 2.74 -21.02 5.52
N ALA A 329 3.68 -20.41 6.24
CA ALA A 329 4.65 -21.14 7.05
C ALA A 329 3.97 -21.98 8.15
N GLY A 330 2.99 -21.41 8.86
CA GLY A 330 2.38 -22.05 10.03
C GLY A 330 1.20 -22.98 9.75
N VAL A 331 0.42 -22.76 8.68
CA VAL A 331 -0.87 -23.45 8.48
C VAL A 331 -0.86 -24.39 7.28
N VAL A 332 -0.08 -24.10 6.24
CA VAL A 332 -0.07 -24.94 5.02
C VAL A 332 0.68 -26.25 5.30
N PRO A 333 0.09 -27.43 5.02
CA PRO A 333 0.76 -28.71 5.20
C PRO A 333 2.03 -28.82 4.35
N ASP A 334 3.07 -29.49 4.85
CA ASP A 334 4.36 -29.61 4.15
C ASP A 334 4.25 -30.23 2.75
N ARG A 335 3.28 -31.13 2.55
CA ARG A 335 2.97 -31.67 1.22
C ARG A 335 2.56 -30.59 0.23
N ASN A 336 1.74 -29.62 0.66
CA ASN A 336 1.31 -28.52 -0.18
C ASN A 336 2.44 -27.50 -0.39
N LYS A 337 3.33 -27.33 0.60
CA LYS A 337 4.54 -26.50 0.44
C LYS A 337 5.45 -27.06 -0.65
N ARG A 338 5.77 -28.37 -0.60
CA ARG A 338 6.53 -29.06 -1.65
C ARG A 338 5.83 -28.99 -3.01
N ALA A 339 4.50 -29.15 -3.05
CA ALA A 339 3.76 -29.00 -4.30
C ALA A 339 3.86 -27.57 -4.88
N THR A 340 3.91 -26.55 -4.02
CA THR A 340 4.11 -25.16 -4.43
C THR A 340 5.50 -24.95 -5.01
N GLN A 341 6.53 -25.47 -4.34
CA GLN A 341 7.93 -25.45 -4.78
C GLN A 341 8.15 -26.22 -6.10
N ASN A 342 7.46 -27.34 -6.29
CA ASN A 342 7.57 -28.15 -7.50
C ASN A 342 6.70 -27.62 -8.66
N THR A 343 5.85 -26.61 -8.44
CA THR A 343 5.04 -26.01 -9.50
C THR A 343 5.79 -24.83 -10.10
N LEU A 344 6.27 -25.00 -11.33
CA LEU A 344 7.04 -24.01 -12.06
C LEU A 344 6.15 -23.26 -13.06
N ILE A 345 6.39 -21.95 -13.20
CA ILE A 345 5.72 -21.11 -14.20
C ILE A 345 6.71 -20.72 -15.27
N GLN A 346 6.30 -20.87 -16.53
CA GLN A 346 7.07 -20.39 -17.67
C GLN A 346 7.32 -18.88 -17.55
N PRO A 347 8.58 -18.41 -17.68
CA PRO A 347 8.87 -16.99 -17.67
C PRO A 347 8.18 -16.31 -18.86
N TRP A 348 7.88 -15.02 -18.73
CA TRP A 348 7.29 -14.22 -19.82
C TRP A 348 8.17 -14.26 -21.10
N GLN A 349 9.49 -14.34 -20.93
CA GLN A 349 10.47 -14.49 -22.00
C GLN A 349 11.37 -15.67 -21.69
N LYS A 350 11.44 -16.66 -22.60
CA LYS A 350 12.36 -17.80 -22.49
C LYS A 350 13.82 -17.41 -22.64
N ARG A 351 14.08 -16.34 -23.40
CA ARG A 351 15.40 -15.77 -23.64
C ARG A 351 15.38 -14.33 -23.19
N GLU A 352 16.15 -14.03 -22.15
CA GLU A 352 16.35 -12.66 -21.70
C GLU A 352 17.70 -12.18 -22.23
N PRO A 353 17.73 -11.25 -23.21
CA PRO A 353 18.98 -10.58 -23.57
C PRO A 353 19.40 -9.66 -22.41
N ALA A 354 20.71 -9.44 -22.25
CA ALA A 354 21.22 -8.44 -21.33
C ALA A 354 20.62 -7.05 -21.65
N ASN A 355 19.60 -6.64 -20.90
CA ASN A 355 18.86 -5.41 -21.16
C ASN A 355 19.07 -4.41 -20.01
N TYR A 356 19.53 -3.21 -20.35
CA TYR A 356 19.66 -2.08 -19.42
C TYR A 356 18.34 -1.78 -18.67
N ARG A 357 17.18 -2.19 -19.22
CA ARG A 357 15.87 -2.08 -18.57
C ARG A 357 15.81 -2.77 -17.21
N VAL A 358 16.43 -3.94 -17.05
CA VAL A 358 16.41 -4.66 -15.77
C VAL A 358 17.11 -3.83 -14.70
N PHE A 359 18.27 -3.25 -15.03
CA PHE A 359 19.03 -2.36 -14.16
C PHE A 359 18.29 -1.04 -13.88
N LEU A 360 17.77 -0.41 -14.93
CA LEU A 360 17.07 0.88 -14.82
C LEU A 360 15.73 0.75 -14.09
N SER A 361 15.07 -0.39 -14.17
CA SER A 361 13.81 -0.67 -13.46
C SER A 361 13.93 -0.47 -11.95
N SER A 362 15.05 -0.87 -11.34
CA SER A 362 15.30 -0.67 -9.91
C SER A 362 15.42 0.82 -9.54
N PHE A 363 16.11 1.62 -10.37
CA PHE A 363 16.20 3.06 -10.19
C PHE A 363 14.86 3.77 -10.42
N LEU A 364 14.10 3.35 -11.44
CA LEU A 364 12.75 3.85 -11.68
C LEU A 364 11.84 3.58 -10.48
N LEU A 365 11.99 2.44 -9.80
CA LEU A 365 11.22 2.12 -8.60
C LEU A 365 11.51 3.11 -7.46
N ILE A 366 12.78 3.48 -7.27
CA ILE A 366 13.18 4.51 -6.28
C ILE A 366 12.56 5.85 -6.66
N LEU A 367 12.60 6.25 -7.93
CA LEU A 367 12.01 7.51 -8.39
C LEU A 367 10.49 7.54 -8.22
N VAL A 368 9.80 6.45 -8.52
CA VAL A 368 8.34 6.31 -8.29
C VAL A 368 8.03 6.40 -6.80
N THR A 369 8.83 5.75 -5.95
CA THR A 369 8.68 5.79 -4.49
C THR A 369 8.88 7.22 -3.95
N CYS A 370 9.96 7.90 -4.34
CA CYS A 370 10.20 9.30 -3.98
C CYS A 370 9.05 10.21 -4.45
N SER A 371 8.61 10.03 -5.69
CA SER A 371 7.50 10.78 -6.28
C SER A 371 6.21 10.59 -5.52
N TRP A 372 5.89 9.35 -5.14
CA TRP A 372 4.72 9.04 -4.32
C TRP A 372 4.79 9.69 -2.94
N VAL A 373 5.93 9.62 -2.25
CA VAL A 373 6.08 10.25 -0.93
C VAL A 373 5.89 11.76 -1.01
N LEU A 374 6.52 12.42 -1.99
CA LEU A 374 6.34 13.85 -2.22
C LEU A 374 4.88 14.17 -2.56
N TYR A 375 4.27 13.42 -3.47
CA TYR A 375 2.87 13.61 -3.83
C TYR A 375 1.94 13.42 -2.64
N TYR A 376 2.21 12.42 -1.81
CA TYR A 376 1.43 12.17 -0.60
C TYR A 376 1.55 13.34 0.39
N VAL A 377 2.77 13.75 0.71
CA VAL A 377 3.08 14.85 1.62
C VAL A 377 2.37 16.13 1.21
N TYR A 378 2.47 16.50 -0.07
CA TYR A 378 1.98 17.79 -0.52
C TYR A 378 0.50 17.77 -0.95
N ARG A 379 -0.05 16.63 -1.43
CA ARG A 379 -1.42 16.56 -1.98
C ARG A 379 -2.42 15.78 -1.15
N PHE A 380 -2.00 14.62 -0.65
CA PHE A 380 -2.89 13.66 0.01
C PHE A 380 -2.83 13.71 1.52
N GLN A 381 -1.93 14.50 2.11
CA GLN A 381 -1.82 14.62 3.54
C GLN A 381 -3.10 15.21 4.14
N ALA A 382 -4.02 14.33 4.54
CA ALA A 382 -5.24 14.70 5.24
C ALA A 382 -5.05 14.77 6.76
N VAL A 383 -3.84 14.47 7.26
CA VAL A 383 -3.53 14.45 8.69
C VAL A 383 -3.62 15.85 9.27
N LEU A 384 -2.99 16.85 8.64
CA LEU A 384 -3.04 18.24 9.05
C LEU A 384 -3.55 19.08 7.87
N PRO A 385 -4.86 19.31 7.77
CA PRO A 385 -5.37 20.23 6.75
C PRO A 385 -4.77 21.62 6.99
N ASP A 386 -4.38 22.26 5.89
CA ASP A 386 -3.83 23.62 5.84
C ASP A 386 -2.52 23.80 6.63
N TYR A 387 -1.68 22.77 6.66
CA TYR A 387 -0.35 22.85 7.27
C TYR A 387 0.53 23.91 6.56
N LYS A 388 1.07 24.87 7.32
CA LYS A 388 1.78 26.05 6.79
C LYS A 388 3.31 25.91 6.71
N TRP A 389 3.87 24.74 7.05
CA TRP A 389 5.32 24.51 7.11
C TRP A 389 6.09 25.46 8.05
N ASP A 390 5.39 26.07 9.00
CA ASP A 390 5.87 27.08 9.94
C ASP A 390 6.66 26.47 11.11
N VAL A 391 6.28 25.27 11.54
CA VAL A 391 6.91 24.54 12.65
C VAL A 391 8.40 24.28 12.41
N ALA A 392 8.80 23.94 11.17
CA ALA A 392 10.17 23.51 10.88
C ALA A 392 11.22 24.57 11.21
N LYS A 393 10.92 25.85 10.93
CA LYS A 393 11.84 26.97 11.21
C LYS A 393 11.97 27.24 12.71
N VAL A 394 10.85 27.20 13.43
CA VAL A 394 10.82 27.45 14.88
C VAL A 394 11.52 26.32 15.64
N CYS A 395 11.26 25.07 15.27
CA CYS A 395 11.82 23.92 15.96
C CYS A 395 13.30 23.65 15.63
N ALA A 396 13.84 24.18 14.52
CA ALA A 396 15.24 23.96 14.14
C ALA A 396 16.23 24.44 15.22
N SER A 397 15.96 25.58 15.86
CA SER A 397 16.80 26.11 16.94
C SER A 397 16.70 25.23 18.20
N TYR A 398 15.49 24.79 18.55
CA TYR A 398 15.21 23.92 19.69
C TYR A 398 15.89 22.54 19.54
N VAL A 399 15.74 21.90 18.38
CA VAL A 399 16.38 20.61 18.08
C VAL A 399 17.90 20.74 18.15
N LYS A 400 18.47 21.83 17.63
CA LYS A 400 19.91 22.10 17.73
C LYS A 400 20.37 22.28 19.18
N ALA A 401 19.57 22.94 20.01
CA ALA A 401 19.89 23.13 21.43
C ALA A 401 19.90 21.79 22.19
N ILE A 402 18.88 20.95 22.02
CA ILE A 402 18.80 19.61 22.64
C ILE A 402 19.94 18.71 22.16
N THR A 403 20.18 18.63 20.85
CA THR A 403 21.22 17.74 20.29
C THR A 403 22.64 18.15 20.69
N SER A 404 22.87 19.43 20.97
CA SER A 404 24.16 19.93 21.48
C SER A 404 24.37 19.72 22.98
N GLY A 405 23.37 19.22 23.72
CA GLY A 405 23.42 19.05 25.17
C GLY A 405 23.38 20.35 25.98
N LYS A 406 23.21 21.52 25.33
CA LYS A 406 23.15 22.84 25.99
C LYS A 406 21.82 23.14 26.69
N ALA A 407 20.79 22.34 26.42
CA ALA A 407 19.45 22.49 26.99
C ALA A 407 19.26 21.70 28.31
N ARG A 408 20.31 21.03 28.80
CA ARG A 408 20.39 20.47 30.16
C ARG A 408 21.31 21.34 31.00
#